data_AF-A0A353DKW1-F1
#
_entry.id   AF-A0A353DKW1-F1
#
_cell.length_a   1.000
_cell.length_b   1.000
_cell.length_c   1.000
_cell.angle_alpha   90.00
_cell.angle_beta   90.00
_cell.angle_gamma   90.00
#
_symmetry.space_group_name_H-M   'P 1'
#
loop_
_entity.id
_entity.type
_entity.pdbx_description
1 polymer ?
#
loop_
_entity_poly.entity_id
_entity_poly.type
_entity_poly.pdbx_seq_one_letter_code
_entity_poly.pdbx_strand_id
1 'polypeptide(L)'
;MKKKNFLTLVALLSGLSMASCGNTPADVSSNSDSQSTTSTGSSEASASSDSSITDPNEGATISTLFASLKEGICFYNNGRANPSKEDFEVYAMLSNGSSLELAPSEFEMEVPANFKAEGGTIIFKAGEKSFDLAITLADYSIRDLSASLKEEKTFYKGDVKLTKDDLIVTAIFVDGVKKTLRETDYELSVGKDFPYSGGEAIIQTADKKASTKLEIKAVDVILDRIEVAKMPGKTHYAVGEAFDSSLMEIRSILNNGVSRILKEGEYEIEAPSFSEAGNKSVKVSYTYSYVPNGYSNERIDITK
;
A
#
# COMPACT_ATOMS: atom_id res chain seq x y z
N MET A 1 -18.12 -6.22 49.56
CA MET A 1 -18.85 -5.82 48.32
C MET A 1 -17.80 -5.66 47.22
N LYS A 2 -17.76 -6.35 46.08
CA LYS A 2 -18.68 -7.21 45.32
C LYS A 2 -18.00 -8.57 45.06
N LYS A 3 -18.68 -9.69 45.30
CA LYS A 3 -18.30 -11.00 44.75
C LYS A 3 -18.53 -10.94 43.23
N LYS A 4 -17.47 -11.13 42.44
CA LYS A 4 -17.62 -11.54 41.04
C LYS A 4 -17.40 -13.05 40.99
N ASN A 5 -18.48 -13.80 40.98
CA ASN A 5 -18.45 -15.15 40.43
C ASN A 5 -18.38 -15.01 38.91
N PHE A 6 -17.32 -15.52 38.30
CA PHE A 6 -17.23 -15.77 36.87
C PHE A 6 -16.59 -17.16 36.75
N LEU A 7 -17.40 -18.21 36.62
CA LEU A 7 -17.85 -18.78 35.34
C LEU A 7 -16.65 -19.23 34.49
N THR A 8 -16.54 -20.56 34.40
CA THR A 8 -15.70 -21.36 33.52
C THR A 8 -15.30 -20.63 32.25
N LEU A 9 -14.01 -20.33 32.09
CA LEU A 9 -13.46 -19.78 30.85
C LEU A 9 -13.32 -20.91 29.82
N VAL A 10 -14.43 -21.26 29.17
CA VAL A 10 -14.41 -21.97 27.89
C VAL A 10 -14.18 -20.92 26.82
N ALA A 11 -12.98 -20.86 26.25
CA ALA A 11 -12.70 -20.00 25.11
C ALA A 11 -13.29 -20.64 23.83
N LEU A 12 -14.57 -20.32 23.56
CA LEU A 12 -15.15 -20.32 22.23
C LEU A 12 -14.84 -18.95 21.60
N LEU A 13 -13.94 -18.90 20.62
CA LEU A 13 -13.84 -17.75 19.71
C LEU A 13 -14.39 -18.13 18.33
N SER A 14 -15.62 -17.67 18.09
CA SER A 14 -16.23 -17.60 16.76
C SER A 14 -15.98 -16.23 16.13
N GLY A 15 -15.27 -16.22 15.01
CA GLY A 15 -15.46 -15.36 13.83
C GLY A 15 -15.58 -13.84 13.98
N LEU A 16 -14.50 -13.13 13.65
CA LEU A 16 -14.47 -12.13 12.57
C LEU A 16 -13.01 -11.80 12.20
N SER A 17 -12.78 -11.69 10.90
CA SER A 17 -11.50 -11.61 10.19
C SER A 17 -10.59 -10.45 10.63
N MET A 18 -9.54 -10.76 11.39
CA MET A 18 -8.20 -10.17 11.27
C MET A 18 -7.18 -11.30 11.49
N ALA A 19 -6.01 -11.20 10.85
CA ALA A 19 -4.98 -12.24 10.87
C ALA A 19 -4.56 -12.63 12.30
N SER A 20 -5.26 -13.62 12.86
CA SER A 20 -5.03 -14.19 14.18
C SER A 20 -3.82 -15.12 14.09
N CYS A 21 -2.63 -14.58 14.33
CA CYS A 21 -1.50 -15.40 14.74
C CYS A 21 -1.66 -15.73 16.23
N GLY A 22 -2.60 -16.62 16.54
CA GLY A 22 -2.77 -17.22 17.85
C GLY A 22 -2.92 -18.72 17.67
N ASN A 23 -1.83 -19.47 17.84
CA ASN A 23 -1.90 -20.92 17.95
C ASN A 23 -2.45 -21.30 19.32
N THR A 24 -3.52 -22.07 19.34
CA THR A 24 -3.92 -22.89 20.49
C THR A 24 -2.84 -23.94 20.77
N PRO A 25 -2.37 -24.13 22.02
CA PRO A 25 -1.51 -25.27 22.35
C PRO A 25 -2.26 -26.59 22.09
N ALA A 26 -1.56 -27.54 21.48
CA ALA A 26 -2.03 -28.92 21.35
C ALA A 26 -2.13 -29.56 22.75
N ASP A 27 -3.26 -30.22 23.01
CA ASP A 27 -3.51 -31.04 24.19
C ASP A 27 -2.39 -32.05 24.42
N VAL A 28 -1.68 -31.94 25.55
CA VAL A 28 -0.88 -33.03 26.09
C VAL A 28 -1.79 -33.88 26.98
N SER A 29 -2.30 -34.97 26.40
CA SER A 29 -2.95 -36.05 27.13
C SER A 29 -1.93 -36.76 28.02
N SER A 30 -2.08 -36.64 29.34
CA SER A 30 -1.45 -37.51 30.32
C SER A 30 -2.41 -38.64 30.69
N ASN A 31 -2.02 -39.88 30.41
CA ASN A 31 -2.70 -41.10 30.81
C ASN A 31 -1.93 -41.72 31.99
N SER A 32 -2.58 -41.99 33.12
CA SER A 32 -2.54 -43.29 33.81
C SER A 32 -3.26 -43.26 35.16
N ASP A 33 -3.88 -44.41 35.42
CA ASP A 33 -4.89 -44.75 36.41
C ASP A 33 -4.47 -44.70 37.88
N SER A 34 -5.43 -44.50 38.80
CA SER A 34 -6.01 -45.59 39.60
C SER A 34 -6.96 -45.11 40.73
N GLN A 35 -8.14 -45.76 40.76
CA GLN A 35 -9.09 -46.17 41.83
C GLN A 35 -8.91 -45.55 43.26
N SER A 36 -9.93 -45.22 44.05
CA SER A 36 -11.13 -46.01 44.43
C SER A 36 -12.04 -45.22 45.42
N THR A 37 -13.36 -45.26 45.17
CA THR A 37 -14.52 -45.42 46.10
C THR A 37 -14.78 -44.53 47.35
N THR A 38 -15.94 -43.83 47.30
CA THR A 38 -17.08 -43.68 48.28
C THR A 38 -16.79 -43.45 49.79
N SER A 39 -17.46 -42.61 50.58
CA SER A 39 -18.91 -42.26 50.64
C SER A 39 -19.17 -41.10 51.63
N THR A 40 -20.24 -40.34 51.36
CA THR A 40 -21.28 -39.75 52.26
C THR A 40 -20.95 -39.16 53.65
N GLY A 41 -21.42 -37.94 53.89
CA GLY A 41 -21.72 -37.40 55.23
C GLY A 41 -21.94 -35.88 55.27
N SER A 42 -23.20 -35.45 55.33
CA SER A 42 -23.66 -34.07 55.52
C SER A 42 -23.92 -33.75 57.01
N SER A 43 -23.57 -32.55 57.50
CA SER A 43 -24.42 -31.73 58.40
C SER A 43 -23.77 -30.40 58.84
N GLU A 44 -24.54 -29.33 58.59
CA GLU A 44 -24.90 -28.17 59.41
C GLU A 44 -23.90 -27.44 60.36
N ALA A 45 -23.64 -26.19 59.98
CA ALA A 45 -23.78 -24.93 60.72
C ALA A 45 -23.20 -24.76 62.16
N SER A 46 -22.33 -23.76 62.33
CA SER A 46 -22.52 -22.69 63.32
C SER A 46 -21.50 -21.55 63.13
N ALA A 47 -21.98 -20.33 63.30
CA ALA A 47 -21.23 -19.09 63.18
C ALA A 47 -20.32 -18.87 64.40
N SER A 48 -19.10 -18.38 64.14
CA SER A 48 -18.44 -17.46 65.06
C SER A 48 -17.68 -16.42 64.24
N SER A 49 -17.96 -15.16 64.54
CA SER A 49 -17.35 -13.99 63.95
C SER A 49 -15.97 -13.78 64.57
N ASP A 50 -14.93 -14.08 63.81
CA ASP A 50 -13.59 -13.57 64.06
C ASP A 50 -13.19 -12.71 62.85
N SER A 51 -13.07 -11.42 63.07
CA SER A 51 -12.70 -10.43 62.06
C SER A 51 -11.19 -10.32 62.00
N SER A 52 -10.52 -11.37 61.54
CA SER A 52 -9.26 -11.24 60.82
C SER A 52 -9.61 -11.16 59.34
N ILE A 53 -9.45 -9.99 58.73
CA ILE A 53 -9.35 -9.91 57.27
C ILE A 53 -8.04 -10.61 56.92
N THR A 54 -8.10 -11.92 56.72
CA THR A 54 -7.03 -12.69 56.10
C THR A 54 -6.95 -12.23 54.65
N ASP A 55 -5.77 -11.83 54.20
CA ASP A 55 -5.52 -11.71 52.76
C ASP A 55 -5.88 -13.09 52.15
N PRO A 56 -6.83 -13.17 51.20
CA PRO A 56 -7.22 -14.44 50.59
C PRO A 56 -6.06 -15.13 49.86
N ASN A 57 -4.93 -14.43 49.68
CA ASN A 57 -3.70 -14.92 49.11
C ASN A 57 -2.55 -15.08 50.14
N GLU A 58 -2.76 -14.79 51.43
CA GLU A 58 -1.72 -14.95 52.45
C GLU A 58 -1.32 -16.43 52.57
N GLY A 59 -0.12 -16.76 52.09
CA GLY A 59 0.45 -18.12 52.13
C GLY A 59 0.09 -19.03 50.95
N ALA A 60 -0.64 -18.54 49.93
CA ALA A 60 -0.86 -19.31 48.71
C ALA A 60 0.40 -19.31 47.83
N THR A 61 0.86 -20.48 47.39
CA THR A 61 2.06 -20.65 46.56
C THR A 61 1.70 -20.86 45.09
N ILE A 62 2.60 -20.52 44.18
CA ILE A 62 2.41 -20.76 42.74
C ILE A 62 2.44 -22.28 42.49
N SER A 63 1.36 -22.81 41.94
CA SER A 63 1.25 -24.22 41.52
C SER A 63 1.76 -24.41 40.08
N THR A 64 1.30 -23.54 39.16
CA THR A 64 1.58 -23.59 37.72
C THR A 64 1.61 -22.17 37.14
N LEU A 65 2.35 -21.99 36.05
CA LEU A 65 2.38 -20.77 35.23
C LEU A 65 1.74 -21.00 33.87
N PHE A 66 1.18 -19.94 33.31
CA PHE A 66 0.68 -19.87 31.94
C PHE A 66 1.16 -18.57 31.32
N ALA A 67 1.55 -18.62 30.05
CA ALA A 67 1.88 -17.43 29.28
C ALA A 67 1.26 -17.51 27.88
N SER A 68 0.81 -16.37 27.36
CA SER A 68 0.33 -16.23 25.99
C SER A 68 0.71 -14.87 25.43
N LEU A 69 0.77 -14.74 24.11
CA LEU A 69 0.90 -13.43 23.47
C LEU A 69 -0.37 -12.60 23.72
N LYS A 70 -0.19 -11.29 23.92
CA LYS A 70 -1.30 -10.34 23.90
C LYS A 70 -1.93 -10.28 22.51
N GLU A 71 -3.21 -9.94 22.48
CA GLU A 71 -3.96 -9.77 21.23
C GLU A 71 -3.27 -8.75 20.30
N GLY A 72 -3.14 -9.11 19.02
CA GLY A 72 -2.52 -8.26 18.00
C GLY A 72 -1.00 -8.28 17.95
N ILE A 73 -0.32 -8.97 18.88
CA ILE A 73 1.14 -9.13 18.82
C ILE A 73 1.49 -10.26 17.85
N CYS A 74 2.40 -9.98 16.92
CA CYS A 74 2.96 -10.94 15.99
C CYS A 74 4.45 -10.70 15.79
N PHE A 75 5.25 -11.75 15.80
CA PHE A 75 6.68 -11.68 15.49
C PHE A 75 6.93 -12.22 14.08
N TYR A 76 7.69 -11.47 13.29
CA TYR A 76 7.94 -11.80 11.89
C TYR A 76 9.39 -12.24 11.63
N ASN A 77 9.59 -13.09 10.62
CA ASN A 77 10.88 -13.64 10.19
C ASN A 77 11.82 -12.64 9.46
N ASN A 78 11.73 -11.34 9.78
CA ASN A 78 12.52 -10.28 9.15
C ASN A 78 13.79 -9.90 9.95
N GLY A 79 14.21 -10.74 10.90
CA GLY A 79 15.36 -10.48 11.77
C GLY A 79 15.12 -9.44 12.87
N ARG A 80 13.92 -8.86 12.96
CA ARG A 80 13.58 -7.82 13.94
C ARG A 80 12.73 -8.31 15.11
N ALA A 81 12.36 -9.60 15.13
CA ALA A 81 11.57 -10.19 16.22
C ALA A 81 12.29 -10.02 17.57
N ASN A 82 11.76 -9.18 18.45
CA ASN A 82 12.42 -8.83 19.70
C ASN A 82 11.40 -8.83 20.85
N PRO A 83 11.05 -10.01 21.36
CA PRO A 83 10.07 -10.13 22.44
C PRO A 83 10.49 -9.37 23.68
N SER A 84 9.53 -8.71 24.30
CA SER A 84 9.62 -8.05 25.58
C SER A 84 8.58 -8.64 26.52
N LYS A 85 8.77 -8.47 27.83
CA LYS A 85 7.78 -8.95 28.81
C LYS A 85 6.39 -8.34 28.61
N GLU A 86 6.31 -7.15 28.02
CA GLU A 86 5.06 -6.45 27.74
C GLU A 86 4.24 -7.07 26.62
N ASP A 87 4.83 -7.95 25.81
CA ASP A 87 4.15 -8.61 24.69
C ASP A 87 3.28 -9.80 25.14
N PHE A 88 3.36 -10.19 26.41
CA PHE A 88 2.75 -11.39 26.95
C PHE A 88 1.79 -11.09 28.10
N GLU A 89 0.76 -11.92 28.23
CA GLU A 89 -0.02 -12.07 29.45
C GLU A 89 0.52 -13.29 30.19
N VAL A 90 0.86 -13.14 31.46
CA VAL A 90 1.41 -14.21 32.30
C VAL A 90 0.55 -14.37 33.53
N TYR A 91 0.06 -15.59 33.76
CA TYR A 91 -0.81 -15.91 34.89
C TYR A 91 -0.21 -17.04 35.73
N ALA A 92 -0.27 -16.88 37.04
CA ALA A 92 0.01 -17.91 38.02
C ALA A 92 -1.31 -18.52 38.51
N MET A 93 -1.42 -19.85 38.46
CA MET A 93 -2.42 -20.57 39.26
C MET A 93 -1.84 -20.82 40.65
N LEU A 94 -2.56 -20.40 41.68
CA LEU A 94 -2.15 -20.58 43.07
C LEU A 94 -2.66 -21.90 43.65
N SER A 95 -2.02 -22.39 44.71
CA SER A 95 -2.37 -23.66 45.38
C SER A 95 -3.79 -23.67 45.96
N ASN A 96 -4.38 -22.50 46.20
CA ASN A 96 -5.78 -22.32 46.62
C ASN A 96 -6.78 -22.36 45.43
N GLY A 97 -6.30 -22.60 44.20
CA GLY A 97 -7.11 -22.68 42.97
C GLY A 97 -7.45 -21.32 42.34
N SER A 98 -6.99 -20.21 42.89
CA SER A 98 -7.16 -18.88 42.30
C SER A 98 -6.11 -18.58 41.22
N SER A 99 -6.38 -17.58 40.37
CA SER A 99 -5.46 -17.09 39.34
C SER A 99 -4.98 -15.68 39.70
N LEU A 100 -3.71 -15.40 39.46
CA LEU A 100 -3.07 -14.10 39.61
C LEU A 100 -2.35 -13.74 38.30
N GLU A 101 -2.67 -12.59 37.72
CA GLU A 101 -1.87 -12.01 36.63
C GLU A 101 -0.57 -11.44 37.20
N LEU A 102 0.56 -11.81 36.60
CA LEU A 102 1.88 -11.37 37.05
C LEU A 102 2.33 -10.13 36.27
N ALA A 103 2.73 -9.10 37.00
CA ALA A 103 3.37 -7.93 36.42
C ALA A 103 4.76 -8.29 35.83
N PRO A 104 5.29 -7.54 34.86
CA PRO A 104 6.62 -7.76 34.27
C PRO A 104 7.80 -7.84 35.26
N SER A 105 7.64 -7.29 36.48
CA SER A 105 8.62 -7.37 37.56
C SER A 105 8.55 -8.67 38.37
N GLU A 106 7.48 -9.45 38.24
CA GLU A 106 7.18 -10.61 39.09
C GLU A 106 7.57 -11.95 38.46
N PHE A 107 8.04 -11.95 37.23
CA PHE A 107 8.53 -13.13 36.53
C PHE A 107 9.83 -12.83 35.77
N GLU A 108 10.61 -13.86 35.49
CA GLU A 108 11.75 -13.83 34.58
C GLU A 108 11.33 -14.37 33.21
N MET A 109 11.97 -13.88 32.15
CA MET A 109 11.70 -14.29 30.76
C MET A 109 13.02 -14.54 30.06
N GLU A 110 13.22 -15.76 29.58
CA GLU A 110 14.40 -16.18 28.83
C GLU A 110 14.02 -16.39 27.36
N VAL A 111 14.57 -15.54 26.50
CA VAL A 111 14.38 -15.61 25.05
C VAL A 111 15.58 -16.34 24.43
N PRO A 112 15.38 -17.36 23.58
CA PRO A 112 16.49 -18.10 22.99
C PRO A 112 17.32 -17.19 22.06
N ALA A 113 18.64 -17.41 22.02
CA ALA A 113 19.57 -16.53 21.29
C ALA A 113 19.23 -16.37 19.79
N ASN A 114 18.70 -17.42 19.15
CA ASN A 114 18.34 -17.42 17.73
C ASN A 114 16.88 -17.00 17.45
N PHE A 115 16.15 -16.49 18.46
CA PHE A 115 14.73 -16.14 18.29
C PHE A 115 14.47 -15.20 17.13
N LYS A 116 15.38 -14.24 16.88
CA LYS A 116 15.27 -13.27 15.78
C LYS A 116 15.21 -13.91 14.39
N ALA A 117 15.86 -15.05 14.22
CA ALA A 117 15.97 -15.74 12.95
C ALA A 117 14.89 -16.82 12.77
N GLU A 118 14.61 -17.58 13.83
CA GLU A 118 13.85 -18.84 13.73
C GLU A 118 12.66 -18.93 14.70
N GLY A 119 12.51 -17.97 15.62
CA GLY A 119 11.58 -18.08 16.74
C GLY A 119 12.11 -19.07 17.79
N GLY A 120 11.21 -19.77 18.48
CA GLY A 120 11.56 -20.81 19.43
C GLY A 120 10.76 -20.74 20.73
N THR A 121 11.23 -21.49 21.72
CA THR A 121 10.58 -21.58 23.03
C THR A 121 11.10 -20.49 23.96
N ILE A 122 10.21 -19.60 24.39
CA ILE A 122 10.48 -18.62 25.45
C ILE A 122 10.12 -19.26 26.78
N ILE A 123 11.02 -19.16 27.75
CA ILE A 123 10.83 -19.75 29.09
C ILE A 123 10.45 -18.63 30.05
N PHE A 124 9.30 -18.77 30.70
CA PHE A 124 8.82 -17.88 31.76
C PHE A 124 9.08 -18.55 33.11
N LYS A 125 9.64 -17.84 34.08
CA LYS A 125 9.92 -18.36 35.43
C LYS A 125 9.37 -17.45 36.51
N ALA A 126 8.76 -18.03 37.54
CA ALA A 126 8.36 -17.32 38.75
C ALA A 126 8.46 -18.28 39.95
N GLY A 127 9.33 -17.93 40.90
CA GLY A 127 9.75 -18.87 41.95
C GLY A 127 10.39 -20.13 41.35
N GLU A 128 9.97 -21.31 41.78
CA GLU A 128 10.46 -22.60 41.29
C GLU A 128 9.70 -23.13 40.06
N LYS A 129 8.73 -22.37 39.55
CA LYS A 129 7.88 -22.78 38.44
C LYS A 129 8.35 -22.18 37.13
N SER A 130 8.21 -22.95 36.06
CA SER A 130 8.48 -22.51 34.70
C SER A 130 7.35 -22.88 33.75
N PHE A 131 7.21 -22.09 32.69
CA PHE A 131 6.32 -22.36 31.57
C PHE A 131 7.04 -22.10 30.25
N ASP A 132 6.92 -23.04 29.32
CA ASP A 132 7.57 -23.02 28.03
C ASP A 132 6.55 -22.63 26.96
N LEU A 133 6.73 -21.46 26.36
CA LEU A 133 5.87 -20.97 25.28
C LEU A 133 6.61 -21.04 23.95
N ALA A 134 6.20 -21.98 23.10
CA ALA A 134 6.71 -22.09 21.73
C ALA A 134 6.11 -21.00 20.83
N ILE A 135 6.96 -20.20 20.19
CA ILE A 135 6.55 -19.17 19.24
C ILE A 135 7.19 -19.44 17.86
N THR A 136 6.34 -19.50 16.84
CA THR A 136 6.77 -19.55 15.43
C THR A 136 6.68 -18.14 14.82
N LEU A 137 7.71 -17.73 14.10
CA LEU A 137 7.70 -16.45 13.39
C LEU A 137 6.77 -16.50 12.17
N ALA A 138 5.96 -15.47 11.99
CA ALA A 138 5.15 -15.27 10.80
C ALA A 138 6.00 -14.77 9.62
N ASP A 139 5.54 -15.04 8.39
CA ASP A 139 6.24 -14.58 7.20
C ASP A 139 6.11 -13.07 7.00
N TYR A 140 7.25 -12.38 6.84
CA TYR A 140 7.29 -10.95 6.58
C TYR A 140 7.15 -10.69 5.08
N SER A 141 5.91 -10.48 4.65
CA SER A 141 5.57 -10.28 3.25
C SER A 141 4.89 -8.93 2.98
N ILE A 142 4.84 -8.57 1.70
CA ILE A 142 4.05 -7.44 1.23
C ILE A 142 2.58 -7.85 1.30
N ARG A 143 1.80 -7.10 2.05
CA ARG A 143 0.35 -7.24 2.16
C ARG A 143 -0.38 -6.54 1.01
N ASP A 144 0.11 -5.36 0.62
CA ASP A 144 -0.47 -4.57 -0.46
C ASP A 144 0.61 -3.80 -1.24
N LEU A 145 0.39 -3.60 -2.54
CA LEU A 145 1.28 -2.91 -3.45
C LEU A 145 0.49 -1.90 -4.27
N SER A 146 0.93 -0.65 -4.24
CA SER A 146 0.30 0.45 -4.99
C SER A 146 1.33 1.17 -5.84
N ALA A 147 0.87 1.70 -6.98
CA ALA A 147 1.68 2.50 -7.89
C ALA A 147 0.89 3.76 -8.29
N SER A 148 1.60 4.85 -8.49
CA SER A 148 1.05 6.13 -8.97
C SER A 148 2.11 6.88 -9.76
N LEU A 149 1.70 7.91 -10.52
CA LEU A 149 2.64 8.80 -11.20
C LEU A 149 3.25 9.79 -10.19
N LYS A 150 4.53 10.14 -10.37
CA LYS A 150 5.21 11.17 -9.55
C LYS A 150 4.58 12.55 -9.72
N GLU A 151 4.12 12.83 -10.92
CA GLU A 151 3.54 14.11 -11.33
C GLU A 151 2.31 13.88 -12.21
N GLU A 152 1.49 14.92 -12.38
CA GLU A 152 0.39 14.92 -13.33
C GLU A 152 0.96 15.03 -14.76
N LYS A 153 1.50 13.91 -15.25
CA LYS A 153 2.00 13.78 -16.62
C LYS A 153 0.85 13.45 -17.57
N THR A 154 0.67 14.27 -18.59
CA THR A 154 -0.26 13.97 -19.67
C THR A 154 0.45 13.08 -20.69
N PHE A 155 -0.11 11.89 -20.93
CA PHE A 155 0.37 11.00 -21.98
C PHE A 155 -0.36 11.30 -23.28
N TYR A 156 0.36 11.36 -24.38
CA TYR A 156 -0.20 11.56 -25.71
C TYR A 156 -0.10 10.26 -26.50
N LYS A 157 -1.14 9.95 -27.28
CA LYS A 157 -1.15 8.74 -28.11
C LYS A 157 0.04 8.75 -29.07
N GLY A 158 0.80 7.64 -29.05
CA GLY A 158 1.98 7.47 -29.91
C GLY A 158 3.26 8.19 -29.44
N ASP A 159 3.23 8.84 -28.26
CA ASP A 159 4.38 9.55 -27.68
C ASP A 159 5.19 8.69 -26.69
N VAL A 160 6.13 9.30 -25.96
CA VAL A 160 7.10 8.70 -25.03
C VAL A 160 6.49 7.64 -24.10
N LYS A 161 7.23 6.54 -23.95
CA LYS A 161 6.89 5.40 -23.08
C LYS A 161 7.01 5.78 -21.60
N LEU A 162 6.07 5.27 -20.80
CA LEU A 162 6.13 5.30 -19.33
C LEU A 162 7.42 4.61 -18.86
N THR A 163 8.13 5.27 -17.96
CA THR A 163 9.38 4.78 -17.38
C THR A 163 9.24 4.60 -15.86
N LYS A 164 10.21 3.94 -15.24
CA LYS A 164 10.24 3.82 -13.77
C LYS A 164 10.43 5.18 -13.09
N ASP A 165 11.12 6.11 -13.75
CA ASP A 165 11.30 7.48 -13.28
C ASP A 165 9.98 8.23 -13.13
N ASP A 166 8.92 7.82 -13.85
CA ASP A 166 7.60 8.44 -13.76
C ASP A 166 6.77 7.92 -12.57
N LEU A 167 7.25 6.90 -11.82
CA LEU A 167 6.44 6.15 -10.87
C LEU A 167 6.84 6.37 -9.40
N ILE A 168 5.83 6.36 -8.53
CA ILE A 168 5.95 6.13 -7.09
C ILE A 168 5.31 4.78 -6.80
N VAL A 169 6.13 3.82 -6.35
CA VAL A 169 5.66 2.48 -5.97
C VAL A 169 5.78 2.32 -4.46
N THR A 170 4.67 2.01 -3.80
CA THR A 170 4.60 1.88 -2.33
C THR A 170 4.11 0.48 -1.95
N ALA A 171 4.91 -0.22 -1.16
CA ALA A 171 4.54 -1.48 -0.52
C ALA A 171 4.04 -1.24 0.91
N ILE A 172 2.99 -1.94 1.29
CA ILE A 172 2.48 -2.02 2.66
C ILE A 172 2.73 -3.45 3.14
N PHE A 173 3.50 -3.61 4.20
CA PHE A 173 3.84 -4.92 4.75
C PHE A 173 2.74 -5.44 5.70
N VAL A 174 2.84 -6.72 6.05
CA VAL A 174 1.91 -7.38 6.98
C VAL A 174 1.83 -6.72 8.36
N ASP A 175 2.91 -6.08 8.82
CA ASP A 175 2.97 -5.28 10.06
C ASP A 175 2.39 -3.85 9.89
N GLY A 176 1.90 -3.52 8.69
CA GLY A 176 1.36 -2.20 8.36
C GLY A 176 2.40 -1.14 7.99
N VAL A 177 3.70 -1.45 8.07
CA VAL A 177 4.77 -0.52 7.66
C VAL A 177 4.64 -0.23 6.17
N LYS A 178 4.73 1.04 5.80
CA LYS A 178 4.74 1.49 4.41
C LYS A 178 6.16 1.82 3.97
N LYS A 179 6.54 1.38 2.78
CA LYS A 179 7.85 1.67 2.19
C LYS A 179 7.72 2.00 0.71
N THR A 180 8.30 3.12 0.29
CA THR A 180 8.52 3.41 -1.12
C THR A 180 9.63 2.52 -1.65
N LEU A 181 9.34 1.77 -2.71
CA LEU A 181 10.28 0.86 -3.34
C LEU A 181 11.28 1.61 -4.22
N ARG A 182 12.51 1.10 -4.29
CA ARG A 182 13.51 1.58 -5.26
C ARG A 182 13.22 0.97 -6.62
N GLU A 183 13.73 1.59 -7.67
CA GLU A 183 13.57 1.10 -9.04
C GLU A 183 14.16 -0.29 -9.29
N THR A 184 15.11 -0.71 -8.45
CA THR A 184 15.70 -2.06 -8.44
C THR A 184 14.80 -3.11 -7.80
N ASP A 185 13.81 -2.70 -7.00
CA ASP A 185 12.99 -3.60 -6.19
C ASP A 185 11.73 -4.08 -6.95
N TYR A 186 11.49 -3.55 -8.14
CA TYR A 186 10.37 -3.92 -9.00
C TYR A 186 10.73 -3.88 -10.49
N GLU A 187 9.95 -4.57 -11.30
CA GLU A 187 9.95 -4.53 -12.74
C GLU A 187 8.70 -3.80 -13.23
N LEU A 188 8.86 -3.05 -14.33
CA LEU A 188 7.78 -2.36 -15.02
C LEU A 188 7.57 -3.06 -16.36
N SER A 189 6.37 -3.56 -16.59
CA SER A 189 5.94 -4.12 -17.87
C SER A 189 4.76 -3.31 -18.40
N VAL A 190 4.83 -2.88 -19.65
CA VAL A 190 3.74 -2.17 -20.33
C VAL A 190 3.19 -3.03 -21.46
N GLY A 191 1.88 -2.94 -21.70
CA GLY A 191 1.24 -3.64 -22.81
C GLY A 191 1.81 -3.24 -24.17
N LYS A 192 1.65 -4.10 -25.18
CA LYS A 192 2.14 -3.86 -26.55
C LYS A 192 1.57 -2.60 -27.19
N ASP A 193 0.35 -2.24 -26.80
CA ASP A 193 -0.37 -1.08 -27.32
C ASP A 193 -0.04 0.21 -26.56
N PHE A 194 0.87 0.16 -25.57
CA PHE A 194 1.25 1.30 -24.77
C PHE A 194 2.30 2.19 -25.48
N PRO A 195 2.12 3.53 -25.57
CA PRO A 195 0.97 4.34 -25.14
C PRO A 195 0.01 4.72 -26.28
N TYR A 196 -0.05 3.98 -27.39
CA TYR A 196 -0.88 4.32 -28.57
C TYR A 196 -2.35 4.60 -28.26
N SER A 197 -2.92 4.02 -27.18
CA SER A 197 -4.28 4.33 -26.72
C SER A 197 -4.36 4.54 -25.19
N GLY A 198 -3.22 4.71 -24.52
CA GLY A 198 -3.11 4.48 -23.07
C GLY A 198 -2.92 2.99 -22.78
N GLY A 199 -3.19 2.57 -21.55
CA GLY A 199 -3.21 1.16 -21.20
C GLY A 199 -2.81 0.85 -19.75
N GLU A 200 -2.74 -0.45 -19.46
CA GLU A 200 -2.31 -0.95 -18.16
C GLU A 200 -0.78 -1.09 -18.12
N ALA A 201 -0.16 -0.47 -17.11
CA ALA A 201 1.19 -0.78 -16.67
C ALA A 201 1.13 -1.79 -15.53
N ILE A 202 1.93 -2.85 -15.64
CA ILE A 202 2.07 -3.88 -14.61
C ILE A 202 3.37 -3.60 -13.84
N ILE A 203 3.23 -3.41 -12.55
CA ILE A 203 4.35 -3.24 -11.61
C ILE A 203 4.43 -4.51 -10.78
N GLN A 204 5.52 -5.25 -10.92
CA GLN A 204 5.74 -6.50 -10.19
C GLN A 204 7.02 -6.40 -9.36
N THR A 205 7.01 -6.85 -8.12
CA THR A 205 8.22 -6.87 -7.30
C THR A 205 9.29 -7.77 -7.92
N ALA A 206 10.57 -7.48 -7.66
CA ALA A 206 11.69 -8.24 -8.26
C ALA A 206 11.67 -9.73 -7.87
N ASP A 207 11.15 -10.06 -6.69
CA ASP A 207 10.93 -11.44 -6.22
C ASP A 207 9.64 -12.09 -6.79
N LYS A 208 8.86 -11.33 -7.55
CA LYS A 208 7.61 -11.71 -8.21
C LYS A 208 6.47 -12.12 -7.27
N LYS A 209 6.59 -11.82 -5.96
CA LYS A 209 5.59 -12.18 -4.95
C LYS A 209 4.40 -11.22 -4.90
N ALA A 210 4.56 -9.98 -5.34
CA ALA A 210 3.49 -8.99 -5.38
C ALA A 210 3.43 -8.28 -6.74
N SER A 211 2.22 -7.91 -7.16
CA SER A 211 2.00 -7.18 -8.41
C SER A 211 0.80 -6.25 -8.27
N THR A 212 0.85 -5.14 -8.97
CA THR A 212 -0.24 -4.17 -9.05
C THR A 212 -0.32 -3.60 -10.47
N LYS A 213 -1.48 -3.02 -10.78
CA LYS A 213 -1.76 -2.41 -12.07
C LYS A 213 -1.96 -0.92 -11.92
N LEU A 214 -1.40 -0.16 -12.85
CA LEU A 214 -1.62 1.27 -12.98
C LEU A 214 -2.24 1.54 -14.36
N GLU A 215 -3.44 2.10 -14.37
CA GLU A 215 -4.10 2.52 -15.60
C GLU A 215 -3.58 3.90 -16.01
N ILE A 216 -3.11 4.02 -17.26
CA ILE A 216 -2.67 5.28 -17.84
C ILE A 216 -3.63 5.67 -18.96
N LYS A 217 -4.13 6.91 -18.87
CA LYS A 217 -4.95 7.51 -19.92
C LYS A 217 -4.05 8.31 -20.85
N ALA A 218 -4.20 8.08 -22.15
CA ALA A 218 -3.56 8.89 -23.18
C ALA A 218 -4.60 9.73 -23.92
N VAL A 219 -4.25 10.98 -24.22
CA VAL A 219 -5.07 11.91 -25.00
C VAL A 219 -4.61 11.92 -26.46
N ASP A 220 -5.53 12.27 -27.36
CA ASP A 220 -5.20 12.46 -28.78
C ASP A 220 -4.22 13.61 -28.98
N VAL A 221 -3.34 13.45 -29.96
CA VAL A 221 -2.48 14.52 -30.44
C VAL A 221 -3.30 15.34 -31.44
N ILE A 222 -3.55 16.61 -31.11
CA ILE A 222 -4.34 17.51 -31.92
C ILE A 222 -3.56 18.78 -32.26
N LEU A 223 -4.03 19.50 -33.27
CA LEU A 223 -3.46 20.80 -33.62
C LEU A 223 -3.88 21.80 -32.55
N ASP A 224 -2.92 22.36 -31.83
CA ASP A 224 -3.18 23.40 -30.84
C ASP A 224 -3.29 24.77 -31.52
N ARG A 225 -2.31 25.10 -32.37
CA ARG A 225 -2.30 26.36 -33.14
C ARG A 225 -1.40 26.30 -34.35
N ILE A 226 -1.57 27.27 -35.25
CA ILE A 226 -0.55 27.67 -36.22
C ILE A 226 0.06 29.01 -35.82
N GLU A 227 1.17 29.41 -36.42
CA GLU A 227 1.73 30.75 -36.27
C GLU A 227 2.52 31.14 -37.52
N VAL A 228 2.53 32.44 -37.84
CA VAL A 228 3.48 33.00 -38.82
C VAL A 228 4.84 33.07 -38.14
N ALA A 229 5.68 32.06 -38.40
CA ALA A 229 7.03 31.96 -37.85
C ALA A 229 7.98 32.98 -38.51
N LYS A 230 7.72 33.33 -39.77
CA LYS A 230 8.45 34.36 -40.51
C LYS A 230 7.50 35.13 -41.43
N MET A 231 7.57 36.46 -41.36
CA MET A 231 6.80 37.35 -42.23
C MET A 231 7.23 37.21 -43.70
N PRO A 232 6.33 37.45 -44.68
CA PRO A 232 6.70 37.48 -46.09
C PRO A 232 7.79 38.52 -46.36
N GLY A 233 8.59 38.30 -47.41
CA GLY A 233 9.65 39.21 -47.81
C GLY A 233 9.14 40.58 -48.24
N LYS A 234 7.86 40.68 -48.63
CA LYS A 234 7.19 41.92 -49.04
C LYS A 234 5.95 42.18 -48.20
N THR A 235 5.90 43.36 -47.58
CA THR A 235 4.79 43.82 -46.72
C THR A 235 4.18 45.15 -47.18
N HIS A 236 4.72 45.77 -48.22
CA HIS A 236 4.24 47.02 -48.80
C HIS A 236 3.96 46.82 -50.29
N TYR A 237 2.77 47.22 -50.73
CA TYR A 237 2.25 46.92 -52.06
C TYR A 237 1.71 48.19 -52.72
N ALA A 238 1.86 48.29 -54.04
CA ALA A 238 1.16 49.31 -54.81
C ALA A 238 -0.35 48.98 -54.89
N VAL A 239 -1.19 50.00 -55.07
CA VAL A 239 -2.63 49.79 -55.26
C VAL A 239 -2.86 48.92 -56.49
N GLY A 240 -3.59 47.81 -56.31
CA GLY A 240 -3.88 46.81 -57.33
C GLY A 240 -2.83 45.69 -57.47
N GLU A 241 -1.74 45.72 -56.70
CA GLU A 241 -0.73 44.65 -56.70
C GLU A 241 -1.23 43.39 -55.95
N ALA A 242 -0.87 42.21 -56.43
CA ALA A 242 -1.22 40.94 -55.78
C ALA A 242 -0.32 40.66 -54.56
N PHE A 243 -0.85 39.93 -53.57
CA PHE A 243 -0.10 39.49 -52.41
C PHE A 243 1.02 38.49 -52.80
N ASP A 244 2.23 38.69 -52.27
CA ASP A 244 3.39 37.82 -52.46
C ASP A 244 3.76 37.14 -51.14
N SER A 245 3.53 35.83 -51.06
CA SER A 245 3.82 34.99 -49.90
C SER A 245 5.29 34.54 -49.82
N SER A 246 6.15 34.96 -50.75
CA SER A 246 7.56 34.57 -50.78
C SER A 246 8.26 34.84 -49.45
N LEU A 247 9.10 33.89 -49.02
CA LEU A 247 9.85 33.91 -47.75
C LEU A 247 9.00 33.86 -46.47
N MET A 248 7.66 33.73 -46.57
CA MET A 248 6.78 33.49 -45.43
C MET A 248 6.95 32.04 -44.94
N GLU A 249 7.04 31.86 -43.61
CA GLU A 249 7.06 30.53 -42.99
C GLU A 249 5.91 30.42 -41.99
N ILE A 250 5.12 29.36 -42.14
CA ILE A 250 4.04 29.01 -41.22
C ILE A 250 4.50 27.80 -40.40
N ARG A 251 4.31 27.87 -39.08
CA ARG A 251 4.59 26.76 -38.16
C ARG A 251 3.28 26.24 -37.59
N SER A 252 3.09 24.93 -37.59
CA SER A 252 2.06 24.27 -36.78
C SER A 252 2.66 23.82 -35.45
N ILE A 253 1.84 23.88 -34.40
CA ILE A 253 2.17 23.48 -33.03
C ILE A 253 1.05 22.59 -32.53
N LEU A 254 1.40 21.39 -32.06
CA LEU A 254 0.48 20.40 -31.52
C LEU A 254 0.36 20.58 -30.00
N ASN A 255 -0.70 20.01 -29.40
CA ASN A 255 -0.94 20.08 -27.95
C ASN A 255 0.16 19.43 -27.09
N ASN A 256 0.94 18.50 -27.67
CA ASN A 256 2.12 17.92 -27.01
C ASN A 256 3.41 18.75 -27.21
N GLY A 257 3.32 19.95 -27.80
CA GLY A 257 4.44 20.87 -28.01
C GLY A 257 5.30 20.56 -29.24
N VAL A 258 5.06 19.45 -29.95
CA VAL A 258 5.73 19.17 -31.23
C VAL A 258 5.32 20.25 -32.23
N SER A 259 6.31 20.77 -32.96
CA SER A 259 6.08 21.80 -33.97
C SER A 259 6.78 21.49 -35.28
N ARG A 260 6.21 21.99 -36.39
CA ARG A 260 6.73 21.76 -37.74
C ARG A 260 6.53 22.99 -38.62
N ILE A 261 7.53 23.34 -39.43
CA ILE A 261 7.34 24.30 -40.52
C ILE A 261 6.53 23.62 -41.63
N LEU A 262 5.42 24.24 -42.01
CA LEU A 262 4.55 23.78 -43.08
C LEU A 262 5.17 24.08 -44.45
N LYS A 263 5.04 23.13 -45.36
CA LYS A 263 5.46 23.32 -46.75
C LYS A 263 4.38 24.10 -47.51
N GLU A 264 4.78 24.76 -48.59
CA GLU A 264 3.83 25.37 -49.53
C GLU A 264 2.84 24.31 -50.04
N GLY A 265 1.56 24.68 -50.11
CA GLY A 265 0.46 23.77 -50.45
C GLY A 265 -0.12 22.98 -49.27
N GLU A 266 0.52 22.96 -48.09
CA GLU A 266 -0.08 22.36 -46.89
C GLU A 266 -1.08 23.28 -46.18
N TYR A 267 -1.03 24.59 -46.46
CA TYR A 267 -1.88 25.61 -45.86
C TYR A 267 -2.53 26.48 -46.94
N GLU A 268 -3.67 27.08 -46.60
CA GLU A 268 -4.43 27.96 -47.46
C GLU A 268 -4.15 29.42 -47.11
N ILE A 269 -3.95 30.26 -48.12
CA ILE A 269 -3.83 31.72 -47.97
C ILE A 269 -5.05 32.37 -48.62
N GLU A 270 -5.77 33.18 -47.86
CA GLU A 270 -6.83 34.05 -48.34
C GLU A 270 -6.38 35.50 -48.14
N ALA A 271 -6.01 36.16 -49.24
CA ALA A 271 -5.59 37.56 -49.25
C ALA A 271 -6.70 38.43 -49.87
N PRO A 272 -7.08 39.57 -49.26
CA PRO A 272 -8.05 40.49 -49.84
C PRO A 272 -7.47 41.20 -51.07
N SER A 273 -8.32 41.81 -51.89
CA SER A 273 -7.84 42.67 -52.98
C SER A 273 -7.16 43.91 -52.41
N PHE A 274 -5.96 44.23 -52.91
CA PHE A 274 -5.22 45.45 -52.54
C PHE A 274 -5.63 46.65 -53.40
N SER A 275 -6.91 46.74 -53.78
CA SER A 275 -7.47 47.77 -54.66
C SER A 275 -7.59 49.15 -54.01
N GLU A 276 -7.40 49.24 -52.69
CA GLU A 276 -7.46 50.48 -51.92
C GLU A 276 -6.29 50.56 -50.94
N ALA A 277 -5.78 51.77 -50.73
CA ALA A 277 -4.72 52.02 -49.76
C ALA A 277 -5.14 51.69 -48.31
N GLY A 278 -4.15 51.58 -47.41
CA GLY A 278 -4.35 51.27 -46.00
C GLY A 278 -4.09 49.80 -45.66
N ASN A 279 -4.06 49.50 -44.36
CA ASN A 279 -3.69 48.18 -43.86
C ASN A 279 -4.69 47.11 -44.33
N LYS A 280 -4.15 45.98 -44.78
CA LYS A 280 -4.90 44.79 -45.17
C LYS A 280 -4.35 43.62 -44.37
N SER A 281 -5.22 42.72 -43.93
CA SER A 281 -4.84 41.49 -43.25
C SER A 281 -5.01 40.30 -44.19
N VAL A 282 -4.09 39.34 -44.06
CA VAL A 282 -4.11 38.09 -44.81
C VAL A 282 -4.50 36.97 -43.84
N LYS A 283 -5.41 36.11 -44.28
CA LYS A 283 -5.84 34.95 -43.50
C LYS A 283 -5.08 33.71 -43.97
N VAL A 284 -4.52 32.97 -43.02
CA VAL A 284 -3.86 31.68 -43.24
C VAL A 284 -4.65 30.61 -42.51
N SER A 285 -5.00 29.54 -43.21
CA SER A 285 -5.74 28.41 -42.63
C SER A 285 -4.95 27.12 -42.79
N TYR A 286 -4.99 26.26 -41.78
CA TYR A 286 -4.37 24.93 -41.83
C TYR A 286 -5.35 23.89 -41.30
N THR A 287 -5.49 22.78 -42.05
CA THR A 287 -6.23 21.61 -41.59
C THR A 287 -5.23 20.53 -41.23
N TYR A 288 -5.19 20.17 -39.95
CA TYR A 288 -4.38 19.05 -39.49
C TYR A 288 -5.21 17.78 -39.53
N SER A 289 -4.67 16.76 -40.19
CA SER A 289 -5.21 15.42 -40.17
C SER A 289 -4.21 14.52 -39.47
N TYR A 290 -4.50 14.13 -38.23
CA TYR A 290 -3.78 13.08 -37.54
C TYR A 290 -4.46 11.74 -37.87
N VAL A 291 -3.71 10.77 -38.40
CA VAL A 291 -4.25 9.44 -38.71
C VAL A 291 -3.50 8.36 -37.96
N PRO A 292 -3.98 7.98 -36.76
CA PRO A 292 -3.77 6.64 -36.23
C PRO A 292 -5.14 5.95 -36.21
N ASN A 293 -5.35 4.99 -37.12
CA ASN A 293 -6.54 4.14 -37.17
C ASN A 293 -7.93 4.82 -37.34
N GLY A 294 -8.01 6.06 -37.81
CA GLY A 294 -9.23 6.60 -38.44
C GLY A 294 -9.89 7.78 -37.73
N TYR A 295 -9.76 8.93 -38.38
CA TYR A 295 -10.58 10.16 -38.32
C TYR A 295 -10.55 11.01 -37.04
N SER A 296 -9.69 12.04 -37.04
CA SER A 296 -10.08 13.40 -36.60
C SER A 296 -9.45 14.44 -37.55
N ASN A 297 -10.24 15.42 -38.00
CA ASN A 297 -9.77 16.57 -38.78
C ASN A 297 -10.10 17.82 -37.97
N GLU A 298 -9.10 18.62 -37.64
CA GLU A 298 -9.29 19.93 -37.01
C GLU A 298 -8.71 21.03 -37.91
N ARG A 299 -9.49 22.09 -38.14
CA ARG A 299 -9.09 23.28 -38.92
C ARG A 299 -8.91 24.46 -37.98
N ILE A 300 -7.76 25.12 -38.07
CA ILE A 300 -7.47 26.37 -37.35
C ILE A 300 -7.12 27.45 -38.36
N ASP A 301 -7.73 28.62 -38.16
CA ASP A 301 -7.54 29.81 -38.98
C ASP A 301 -6.82 30.89 -38.17
N ILE A 302 -5.86 31.59 -38.78
CA ILE A 302 -5.21 32.78 -38.21
C ILE A 302 -5.29 33.92 -39.20
N THR A 303 -5.62 35.11 -38.69
CA THR A 303 -5.65 36.36 -39.46
C THR A 303 -4.58 37.29 -38.90
N LYS A 304 -3.68 37.79 -39.75
CA LYS A 304 -2.69 38.82 -39.40
C LYS A 304 -2.71 39.94 -40.44
#